data_AF-A0A197SK72-F1
#
_entry.id   AF-A0A197SK72-F1
#
_cell.length_a   1.000
_cell.length_b   1.000
_cell.length_c   1.000
_cell.angle_alpha   90.00
_cell.angle_beta   90.00
_cell.angle_gamma   90.00
#
_symmetry.space_group_name_H-M   'P 1'
#
loop_
_entity.id
_entity.type
_entity.pdbx_description
1 polymer ?
#
loop_
_entity_poly.entity_id
_entity_poly.type
_entity_poly.pdbx_seq_one_letter_code
_entity_poly.pdbx_strand_id
1 'polypeptide(L)'
;MVLSVLDERIASLRRDLRRANAASAMEARFVQLELKTEPWIKAFDDIRSNSANGLERLEVLIEKVAEGSLDPSEAWQEYSEIEGLSGEVFRECLELLGGLVFREKELDERICVFADALLKECAISVGMIPTLVIPSPDRVPPLDSRRIAHIRYPEWDVWALPLVVHEFGRVAIAESVQANDFARKTASDLHAHLAAGPDVALEAVEQRVRMLLADAFATFTHGPAYACALMLLRLDVVAPTLESRALVRQRADMVMGIIEALDTHRLIHAHLGQELARCWEQAIASLPHAPAEAADPLGSLTLDPMAVFDKLKKVFHPGSDYTAQDWTTATGWGGKWIDQLTEGVEVPRPGDVRPTHRLRDALNAAWYVRLQQPGWAREGARATRDLCQEIIDLHTPGRGEPGPVGGESRPPRSG
;
A
#
# COMPACT_ATOMS: atom_id res chain seq x y z
N MET A 1 12.00 -22.37 -40.32
CA MET A 1 10.84 -21.46 -40.12
C MET A 1 10.46 -21.34 -38.65
N VAL A 2 10.22 -22.45 -37.93
CA VAL A 2 9.92 -22.37 -36.47
C VAL A 2 11.09 -21.74 -35.69
N LEU A 3 12.31 -22.22 -35.91
CA LEU A 3 13.51 -21.69 -35.25
C LEU A 3 13.80 -20.23 -35.61
N SER A 4 13.58 -19.82 -36.87
CA SER A 4 13.79 -18.42 -37.28
C SER A 4 12.83 -17.43 -36.60
N VAL A 5 11.60 -17.86 -36.28
CA VAL A 5 10.66 -17.02 -35.51
C VAL A 5 11.11 -16.91 -34.06
N LEU A 6 11.60 -18.00 -33.46
CA LEU A 6 12.16 -18.00 -32.11
C LEU A 6 13.38 -17.06 -32.02
N ASP A 7 14.28 -17.10 -33.01
CA ASP A 7 15.45 -16.22 -33.06
C ASP A 7 15.07 -14.72 -33.05
N GLU A 8 14.06 -14.34 -33.84
CA GLU A 8 13.55 -12.97 -33.89
C GLU A 8 12.93 -12.55 -32.54
N ARG A 9 12.20 -13.46 -31.89
CA ARG A 9 11.56 -13.26 -30.58
C ARG A 9 12.58 -13.10 -29.46
N ILE A 10 13.60 -13.96 -29.43
CA ILE A 10 14.75 -13.85 -28.54
C ILE A 10 15.48 -12.52 -28.76
N ALA A 11 15.75 -12.14 -30.02
CA ALA A 11 16.42 -10.88 -30.32
C ALA A 11 15.61 -9.66 -29.86
N SER A 12 14.27 -9.71 -29.95
CA SER A 12 13.41 -8.65 -29.42
C SER A 12 13.47 -8.58 -27.90
N LEU A 13 13.28 -9.70 -27.21
CA LEU A 13 13.29 -9.76 -25.75
C LEU A 13 14.64 -9.27 -25.18
N ARG A 14 15.74 -9.64 -25.83
CA ARG A 14 17.09 -9.16 -25.50
C ARG A 14 17.23 -7.65 -25.60
N ARG A 15 16.64 -7.03 -26.63
CA ARG A 15 16.63 -5.55 -26.78
C ARG A 15 15.83 -4.89 -25.67
N ASP A 16 14.67 -5.43 -25.34
CA ASP A 16 13.81 -4.85 -24.32
C ASP A 16 14.45 -4.98 -22.93
N LEU A 17 15.01 -6.14 -22.58
CA LEU A 17 15.72 -6.33 -21.30
C LEU A 17 16.90 -5.37 -21.15
N ARG A 18 17.65 -5.13 -22.25
CA ARG A 18 18.71 -4.10 -22.27
C ARG A 18 18.16 -2.70 -22.04
N ARG A 19 16.98 -2.38 -22.56
CA ARG A 19 16.32 -1.08 -22.33
C ARG A 19 15.88 -0.92 -20.88
N ALA A 20 15.27 -1.93 -20.26
CA ALA A 20 14.93 -1.87 -18.83
C ALA A 20 16.18 -1.71 -17.95
N ASN A 21 17.22 -2.49 -18.25
CA ASN A 21 18.51 -2.36 -17.58
C ASN A 21 19.11 -0.95 -17.74
N ALA A 22 19.02 -0.35 -18.92
CA ALA A 22 19.48 1.02 -19.17
C ALA A 22 18.56 2.10 -18.57
N ALA A 23 17.26 1.87 -18.51
CA ALA A 23 16.29 2.78 -17.91
C ALA A 23 16.55 2.95 -16.41
N SER A 24 17.10 1.92 -15.75
CA SER A 24 17.58 2.05 -14.37
C SER A 24 18.68 3.11 -14.20
N ALA A 25 19.43 3.44 -15.26
CA ALA A 25 20.42 4.52 -15.25
C ALA A 25 19.79 5.93 -15.39
N MET A 26 18.47 6.02 -15.62
CA MET A 26 17.74 7.29 -15.61
C MET A 26 17.63 7.89 -14.19
N GLU A 27 18.07 7.17 -13.15
CA GLU A 27 18.21 7.67 -11.77
C GLU A 27 18.84 9.07 -11.74
N ALA A 28 19.89 9.30 -12.54
CA ALA A 28 20.59 10.58 -12.61
C ALA A 28 19.69 11.77 -12.99
N ARG A 29 18.60 11.53 -13.74
CA ARG A 29 17.63 12.57 -14.13
C ARG A 29 16.68 12.94 -13.00
N PHE A 30 16.41 12.01 -12.10
CA PHE A 30 15.52 12.22 -10.95
C PHE A 30 16.24 12.73 -9.70
N VAL A 31 17.56 12.95 -9.78
CA VAL A 31 18.36 13.62 -8.74
C VAL A 31 17.79 14.99 -8.36
N GLN A 32 17.08 15.66 -9.28
CA GLN A 32 16.45 16.95 -9.04
C GLN A 32 15.23 16.88 -8.12
N LEU A 33 14.60 15.72 -7.96
CA LEU A 33 13.38 15.57 -7.16
C LEU A 33 13.65 15.49 -5.65
N GLU A 34 14.89 15.68 -5.20
CA GLU A 34 15.33 15.43 -3.81
C GLU A 34 15.03 14.00 -3.32
N LEU A 35 14.69 13.09 -4.24
CA LEU A 35 14.34 11.69 -4.01
C LEU A 35 15.57 10.80 -3.77
N LYS A 36 16.66 11.33 -3.19
CA LYS A 36 17.85 10.53 -2.83
C LYS A 36 17.58 9.66 -1.58
N THR A 37 16.48 8.93 -1.59
CA THR A 37 16.13 7.99 -0.54
C THR A 37 16.57 6.61 -0.97
N GLU A 38 17.21 5.88 -0.07
CA GLU A 38 17.65 4.48 -0.22
C GLU A 38 16.62 3.54 -0.91
N PRO A 39 15.29 3.67 -0.69
CA PRO A 39 14.29 2.85 -1.39
C PRO A 39 14.33 2.94 -2.91
N TRP A 40 14.60 4.12 -3.50
CA TRP A 40 14.64 4.29 -4.96
C TRP A 40 15.82 3.56 -5.57
N ILE A 41 16.99 3.72 -4.96
CA ILE A 41 18.22 3.09 -5.41
C ILE A 41 18.01 1.58 -5.41
N LYS A 42 17.46 1.05 -4.31
CA LYS A 42 17.16 -0.37 -4.20
C LYS A 42 16.14 -0.85 -5.23
N ALA A 43 15.05 -0.13 -5.47
CA ALA A 43 14.08 -0.50 -6.50
C ALA A 43 14.70 -0.55 -7.91
N PHE A 44 15.53 0.42 -8.27
CA PHE A 44 16.25 0.40 -9.55
C PHE A 44 17.29 -0.71 -9.60
N ASP A 45 17.97 -1.01 -8.50
CA ASP A 45 18.91 -2.12 -8.38
C ASP A 45 18.20 -3.47 -8.53
N ASP A 46 17.00 -3.64 -7.96
CA ASP A 46 16.18 -4.84 -8.09
C ASP A 46 15.75 -5.03 -9.56
N ILE A 47 15.25 -3.98 -10.24
CA ILE A 47 14.93 -4.00 -11.68
C ILE A 47 16.16 -4.35 -12.51
N ARG A 48 17.33 -3.77 -12.18
CA ARG A 48 18.60 -4.02 -12.87
C ARG A 48 19.05 -5.46 -12.69
N SER A 49 18.99 -5.98 -11.46
CA SER A 49 19.36 -7.35 -11.12
C SER A 49 18.46 -8.36 -11.84
N ASN A 50 17.14 -8.16 -11.80
CA ASN A 50 16.18 -9.02 -12.48
C ASN A 50 16.33 -8.96 -14.01
N SER A 51 16.57 -7.76 -14.57
CA SER A 51 16.87 -7.60 -16.01
C SER A 51 18.14 -8.34 -16.41
N ALA A 52 19.20 -8.26 -15.58
CA ALA A 52 20.47 -8.93 -15.84
C ALA A 52 20.35 -10.45 -15.77
N ASN A 53 19.61 -10.98 -14.78
CA ASN A 53 19.29 -12.41 -14.69
C ASN A 53 18.49 -12.89 -15.91
N GLY A 54 17.48 -12.14 -16.34
CA GLY A 54 16.73 -12.43 -17.57
C GLY A 54 17.63 -12.47 -18.81
N LEU A 55 18.58 -11.54 -18.93
CA LEU A 55 19.56 -11.53 -20.02
C LEU A 55 20.47 -12.75 -19.96
N GLU A 56 21.02 -13.09 -18.79
CA GLU A 56 21.88 -14.26 -18.61
C GLU A 56 21.16 -15.56 -19.01
N ARG A 57 19.93 -15.77 -18.53
CA ARG A 57 19.10 -16.92 -18.92
C ARG A 57 18.84 -16.96 -20.43
N LEU A 58 18.62 -15.80 -21.05
CA LEU A 58 18.39 -15.70 -22.48
C LEU A 58 19.66 -16.00 -23.30
N GLU A 59 20.85 -15.60 -22.84
CA GLU A 59 22.12 -16.00 -23.49
C GLU A 59 22.33 -17.52 -23.41
N VAL A 60 22.06 -18.13 -22.24
CA VAL A 60 22.14 -19.60 -22.09
C VAL A 60 21.17 -20.31 -23.04
N LEU A 61 19.95 -19.79 -23.20
CA LEU A 61 18.99 -20.34 -24.17
C LEU A 61 19.50 -20.20 -25.62
N ILE A 62 20.08 -19.06 -25.98
CA ILE A 62 20.68 -18.84 -27.31
C ILE A 62 21.78 -19.87 -27.60
N GLU A 63 22.66 -20.12 -26.63
CA GLU A 63 23.74 -21.10 -26.76
C GLU A 63 23.18 -22.51 -26.95
N LYS A 64 22.22 -22.93 -26.12
CA LYS A 64 21.57 -24.25 -26.23
C LYS A 64 20.90 -24.46 -27.59
N VAL A 65 20.17 -23.45 -28.09
CA VAL A 65 19.50 -23.51 -29.39
C VAL A 65 20.51 -23.58 -30.53
N ALA A 66 21.61 -22.82 -30.45
CA ALA A 66 22.68 -22.82 -31.45
C ALA A 66 23.44 -24.16 -31.50
N GLU A 67 23.63 -24.80 -30.35
CA GLU A 67 24.23 -26.14 -30.22
C GLU A 67 23.28 -27.26 -30.65
N GLY A 68 21.98 -26.97 -30.78
CA GLY A 68 20.94 -27.97 -31.03
C GLY A 68 20.72 -28.90 -29.84
N SER A 69 20.98 -28.44 -28.61
CA SER A 69 20.85 -29.24 -27.39
C SER A 69 19.44 -29.28 -26.82
N LEU A 70 18.55 -28.40 -27.28
CA LEU A 70 17.12 -28.40 -26.98
C LEU A 70 16.31 -28.74 -28.23
N ASP A 71 15.24 -29.51 -28.05
CA ASP A 71 14.23 -29.60 -29.10
C ASP A 71 13.43 -28.29 -29.22
N PRO A 72 12.72 -28.04 -30.35
CA PRO A 72 11.98 -26.80 -30.53
C PRO A 72 10.92 -26.54 -29.44
N SER A 73 10.26 -27.58 -28.91
CA SER A 73 9.21 -27.42 -27.89
C SER A 73 9.81 -26.97 -26.56
N GLU A 74 10.91 -27.58 -26.14
CA GLU A 74 11.64 -27.21 -24.93
C GLU A 74 12.17 -25.78 -25.01
N ALA A 75 12.74 -25.40 -26.17
CA ALA A 75 13.22 -24.04 -26.39
C ALA A 75 12.11 -22.98 -26.32
N TRP A 76 10.92 -23.28 -26.85
CA TRP A 76 9.75 -22.39 -26.72
C TRP A 76 9.24 -22.28 -25.28
N GLN A 77 9.28 -23.38 -24.53
CA GLN A 77 8.90 -23.37 -23.11
C GLN A 77 9.88 -22.52 -22.29
N GLU A 78 11.19 -22.77 -22.42
CA GLU A 78 12.21 -21.95 -21.74
C GLU A 78 12.08 -20.47 -22.14
N TYR A 79 11.85 -20.17 -23.42
CA TYR A 79 11.60 -18.80 -23.88
C TYR A 79 10.37 -18.17 -23.20
N SER A 80 9.25 -18.89 -23.15
CA SER A 80 8.00 -18.38 -22.55
C SER A 80 8.15 -18.06 -21.06
N GLU A 81 8.95 -18.85 -20.33
CA GLU A 81 9.25 -18.59 -18.92
C GLU A 81 10.09 -17.31 -18.76
N ILE A 82 11.10 -17.11 -19.61
CA ILE A 82 11.93 -15.89 -19.60
C ILE A 82 11.10 -14.67 -20.03
N GLU A 83 10.23 -14.82 -21.04
CA GLU A 83 9.33 -13.75 -21.50
C GLU A 83 8.36 -13.34 -20.38
N GLY A 84 7.79 -14.29 -19.64
CA GLY A 84 6.92 -14.02 -18.48
C GLY A 84 7.63 -13.18 -17.41
N LEU A 85 8.81 -13.61 -16.97
CA LEU A 85 9.62 -12.87 -15.99
C LEU A 85 10.03 -11.48 -16.50
N SER A 86 10.39 -11.39 -17.77
CA SER A 86 10.76 -10.10 -18.39
C SER A 86 9.57 -9.14 -18.43
N GLY A 87 8.36 -9.66 -18.70
CA GLY A 87 7.12 -8.89 -18.68
C GLY A 87 6.85 -8.25 -17.32
N GLU A 88 7.14 -8.96 -16.23
CA GLU A 88 7.04 -8.42 -14.86
C GLU A 88 8.05 -7.30 -14.64
N VAL A 89 9.31 -7.50 -15.02
CA VAL A 89 10.37 -6.48 -14.91
C VAL A 89 10.02 -5.22 -15.72
N PHE A 90 9.49 -5.37 -16.93
CA PHE A 90 9.06 -4.21 -17.73
C PHE A 90 7.91 -3.47 -17.10
N ARG A 91 6.92 -4.19 -16.56
CA ARG A 91 5.80 -3.58 -15.86
C ARG A 91 6.28 -2.80 -14.65
N GLU A 92 7.09 -3.39 -13.79
CA GLU A 92 7.67 -2.71 -12.62
C GLU A 92 8.47 -1.47 -13.02
N CYS A 93 9.29 -1.56 -14.07
CA CYS A 93 10.04 -0.43 -14.59
C CYS A 93 9.13 0.70 -15.09
N LEU A 94 8.09 0.37 -15.86
CA LEU A 94 7.14 1.35 -16.37
C LEU A 94 6.28 1.98 -15.27
N GLU A 95 5.84 1.19 -14.29
CA GLU A 95 5.12 1.71 -13.12
C GLU A 95 6.00 2.66 -12.31
N LEU A 96 7.26 2.29 -12.06
CA LEU A 96 8.20 3.12 -11.33
C LEU A 96 8.46 4.45 -12.04
N LEU A 97 8.79 4.40 -13.34
CA LEU A 97 9.04 5.59 -14.15
C LEU A 97 7.77 6.43 -14.32
N GLY A 98 6.63 5.80 -14.56
CA GLY A 98 5.34 6.45 -14.69
C GLY A 98 4.96 7.19 -13.41
N GLY A 99 5.07 6.52 -12.26
CA GLY A 99 4.82 7.10 -10.95
C GLY A 99 5.77 8.26 -10.61
N LEU A 100 7.05 8.14 -10.96
CA LEU A 100 8.03 9.23 -10.84
C LEU A 100 7.66 10.46 -11.64
N VAL A 101 7.32 10.28 -12.92
CA VAL A 101 6.88 11.39 -13.78
C VAL A 101 5.60 12.00 -13.23
N PHE A 102 4.68 11.19 -12.72
CA PHE A 102 3.44 11.65 -12.10
C PHE A 102 3.70 12.60 -10.92
N ARG A 103 4.65 12.20 -10.04
CA ARG A 103 5.09 12.99 -8.89
C ARG A 103 5.84 14.25 -9.31
N GLU A 104 6.75 14.16 -10.28
CA GLU A 104 7.49 15.32 -10.80
C GLU A 104 6.55 16.40 -11.34
N LYS A 105 5.42 15.98 -11.93
CA LYS A 105 4.41 16.89 -12.48
C LYS A 105 3.32 17.27 -11.48
N GLU A 106 3.43 16.83 -10.23
CA GLU A 106 2.46 17.06 -9.13
C GLU A 106 1.01 16.73 -9.53
N LEU A 107 0.83 15.73 -10.40
CA LEU A 107 -0.49 15.32 -10.89
C LEU A 107 -1.30 14.56 -9.83
N ASP A 108 -0.68 14.22 -8.71
CA ASP A 108 -1.25 13.55 -7.54
C ASP A 108 -1.78 14.53 -6.49
N GLU A 109 -1.80 15.84 -6.76
CA GLU A 109 -2.16 16.88 -5.79
C GLU A 109 -1.41 16.75 -4.44
N ARG A 110 -0.15 16.28 -4.50
CA ARG A 110 0.74 16.02 -3.35
C ARG A 110 0.29 14.87 -2.43
N ILE A 111 -0.65 14.02 -2.85
CA ILE A 111 -1.06 12.83 -2.08
C ILE A 111 0.12 11.90 -1.81
N CYS A 112 1.06 11.73 -2.74
CA CYS A 112 2.27 10.93 -2.51
C CYS A 112 3.17 11.53 -1.43
N VAL A 113 3.19 12.86 -1.24
CA VAL A 113 3.95 13.49 -0.15
C VAL A 113 3.36 13.11 1.21
N PHE A 114 2.03 13.15 1.33
CA PHE A 114 1.36 12.72 2.55
C PHE A 114 1.55 11.22 2.80
N ALA A 115 1.52 10.41 1.74
CA ALA A 115 1.71 8.98 1.82
C ALA A 115 3.14 8.61 2.25
N ASP A 116 4.16 9.24 1.67
CA ASP A 116 5.56 9.08 2.07
C ASP A 116 5.76 9.48 3.54
N ALA A 117 5.16 10.57 3.99
CA ALA A 117 5.21 11.00 5.38
C ALA A 117 4.54 9.98 6.32
N LEU A 118 3.37 9.45 5.93
CA LEU A 118 2.65 8.43 6.69
C LEU A 118 3.47 7.14 6.81
N LEU A 119 4.07 6.66 5.71
CA LEU A 119 4.92 5.47 5.73
C LEU A 119 6.23 5.70 6.49
N LYS A 120 6.77 6.91 6.48
CA LYS A 120 7.92 7.27 7.32
C LYS A 120 7.57 7.17 8.81
N GLU A 121 6.40 7.66 9.24
CA GLU A 121 5.93 7.49 10.62
C GLU A 121 5.78 6.00 11.00
N CYS A 122 5.22 5.19 10.08
CA CYS A 122 5.12 3.74 10.26
C CYS A 122 6.50 3.11 10.47
N ALA A 123 7.41 3.38 9.53
CA ALA A 123 8.75 2.81 9.51
C ALA A 123 9.55 3.17 10.76
N ILE A 124 9.49 4.43 11.21
CA ILE A 124 10.09 4.83 12.49
C ILE A 124 9.51 4.03 13.66
N SER A 125 8.19 3.85 13.69
CA SER A 125 7.51 3.15 14.78
C SER A 125 7.91 1.66 14.85
N VAL A 126 8.16 1.03 13.70
CA VAL A 126 8.52 -0.40 13.63
C VAL A 126 10.03 -0.66 13.45
N GLY A 127 10.87 0.39 13.46
CA GLY A 127 12.32 0.26 13.32
C GLY A 127 12.78 -0.17 11.92
N MET A 128 12.07 0.25 10.88
CA MET A 128 12.35 -0.11 9.48
C MET A 128 12.74 1.08 8.62
N ILE A 129 13.25 0.80 7.43
CA ILE A 129 13.52 1.82 6.41
C ILE A 129 12.17 2.20 5.77
N PRO A 130 11.86 3.50 5.61
CA PRO A 130 10.64 3.95 4.96
C PRO A 130 10.47 3.33 3.58
N THR A 131 9.24 2.96 3.26
CA THR A 131 8.83 2.61 1.90
C THR A 131 8.42 3.88 1.18
N LEU A 132 8.61 3.86 -0.11
CA LEU A 132 8.30 4.97 -0.99
C LEU A 132 6.99 4.72 -1.71
N VAL A 133 6.23 5.79 -1.95
CA VAL A 133 4.94 5.70 -2.59
C VAL A 133 5.00 6.13 -4.05
N ILE A 134 4.43 5.31 -4.95
CA ILE A 134 4.18 5.68 -6.34
C ILE A 134 2.71 5.50 -6.71
N PRO A 135 2.17 6.37 -7.59
CA PRO A 135 0.91 6.09 -8.27
C PRO A 135 1.05 4.88 -9.20
N SER A 136 0.10 3.96 -9.19
CA SER A 136 0.05 2.83 -10.11
C SER A 136 -1.35 2.63 -10.69
N PRO A 137 -1.47 2.30 -11.99
CA PRO A 137 -2.75 1.94 -12.60
C PRO A 137 -3.23 0.54 -12.17
N ASP A 138 -2.32 -0.33 -11.72
CA ASP A 138 -2.59 -1.75 -11.55
C ASP A 138 -3.13 -2.09 -10.15
N ARG A 139 -3.98 -3.12 -10.14
CA ARG A 139 -4.72 -3.56 -8.95
C ARG A 139 -3.95 -4.49 -8.03
N VAL A 140 -2.84 -5.09 -8.46
CA VAL A 140 -2.06 -5.97 -7.58
C VAL A 140 -0.61 -5.86 -8.00
N PRO A 141 0.23 -5.10 -7.28
CA PRO A 141 1.66 -5.14 -7.54
C PRO A 141 2.18 -6.56 -7.24
N PRO A 142 3.18 -7.05 -8.00
CA PRO A 142 3.89 -8.28 -7.68
C PRO A 142 4.33 -8.29 -6.21
N LEU A 143 4.34 -9.46 -5.58
CA LEU A 143 4.72 -9.60 -4.16
C LEU A 143 6.19 -9.22 -3.87
N ASP A 144 7.01 -9.11 -4.91
CA ASP A 144 8.45 -8.95 -4.77
C ASP A 144 8.97 -7.51 -4.86
N SER A 145 8.13 -6.51 -5.14
CA SER A 145 8.49 -5.08 -5.03
C SER A 145 8.47 -4.63 -3.56
N ARG A 146 9.34 -5.23 -2.73
CA ARG A 146 9.34 -5.18 -1.26
C ARG A 146 9.51 -3.78 -0.65
N ARG A 147 9.66 -2.71 -1.42
CA ARG A 147 9.95 -1.35 -0.90
C ARG A 147 9.28 -0.22 -1.67
N ILE A 148 8.30 -0.55 -2.50
CA ILE A 148 7.44 0.42 -3.16
C ILE A 148 6.01 0.15 -2.71
N ALA A 149 5.37 1.16 -2.16
CA ALA A 149 3.95 1.16 -1.89
C ALA A 149 3.22 1.80 -3.07
N HIS A 150 2.17 1.14 -3.55
CA HIS A 150 1.41 1.60 -4.68
C HIS A 150 0.12 2.27 -4.19
N ILE A 151 -0.16 3.49 -4.66
CA ILE A 151 -1.50 4.08 -4.54
C ILE A 151 -2.20 3.91 -5.89
N ARG A 152 -3.34 3.24 -5.86
CA ARG A 152 -4.05 2.85 -7.07
C ARG A 152 -4.81 4.03 -7.66
N TYR A 153 -4.96 4.08 -8.98
CA TYR A 153 -5.93 4.98 -9.61
C TYR A 153 -7.35 4.37 -9.51
N PRO A 154 -8.41 5.17 -9.21
CA PRO A 154 -8.45 6.60 -8.96
C PRO A 154 -8.37 6.98 -7.46
N GLU A 155 -7.78 6.14 -6.61
CA GLU A 155 -7.68 6.28 -5.15
C GLU A 155 -6.65 7.36 -4.72
N TRP A 156 -6.53 8.46 -5.47
CA TRP A 156 -5.58 9.55 -5.22
C TRP A 156 -6.23 10.69 -4.43
N ASP A 157 -6.78 10.35 -3.28
CA ASP A 157 -7.32 11.34 -2.34
C ASP A 157 -6.97 10.99 -0.89
N VAL A 158 -7.28 11.90 0.02
CA VAL A 158 -7.01 11.68 1.46
C VAL A 158 -7.82 10.54 2.06
N TRP A 159 -8.94 10.16 1.43
CA TRP A 159 -9.82 9.12 1.94
C TRP A 159 -9.21 7.74 1.74
N ALA A 160 -8.55 7.54 0.61
CA ALA A 160 -7.80 6.33 0.32
C ALA A 160 -6.39 6.31 0.90
N LEU A 161 -5.86 7.45 1.37
CA LEU A 161 -4.50 7.52 1.93
C LEU A 161 -4.19 6.45 2.99
N PRO A 162 -5.09 6.11 3.94
CA PRO A 162 -4.84 5.01 4.88
C PRO A 162 -4.53 3.66 4.22
N LEU A 163 -5.02 3.39 3.01
CA LEU A 163 -4.80 2.12 2.32
C LEU A 163 -3.32 1.85 2.02
N VAL A 164 -2.49 2.90 1.89
CA VAL A 164 -1.06 2.75 1.63
C VAL A 164 -0.33 2.03 2.78
N VAL A 165 -0.89 2.08 3.99
CA VAL A 165 -0.34 1.40 5.17
C VAL A 165 -0.42 -0.11 5.03
N HIS A 166 -1.41 -0.65 4.30
CA HIS A 166 -1.46 -2.07 3.98
C HIS A 166 -0.26 -2.51 3.15
N GLU A 167 0.09 -1.73 2.12
CA GLU A 167 1.26 -2.03 1.27
C GLU A 167 2.55 -2.01 2.10
N PHE A 168 2.71 -1.03 3.00
CA PHE A 168 3.83 -1.05 3.96
C PHE A 168 3.75 -2.24 4.93
N GLY A 169 2.56 -2.63 5.38
CA GLY A 169 2.35 -3.79 6.24
C GLY A 169 2.85 -5.08 5.61
N ARG A 170 2.67 -5.27 4.29
CA ARG A 170 3.23 -6.42 3.57
C ARG A 170 4.75 -6.48 3.69
N VAL A 171 5.41 -5.33 3.51
CA VAL A 171 6.87 -5.19 3.67
C VAL A 171 7.28 -5.46 5.12
N ALA A 172 6.58 -4.85 6.08
CA ALA A 172 6.87 -4.97 7.50
C ALA A 172 6.77 -6.42 8.00
N ILE A 173 5.74 -7.15 7.56
CA ILE A 173 5.56 -8.56 7.87
C ILE A 173 6.65 -9.42 7.19
N ALA A 174 7.02 -9.13 5.94
CA ALA A 174 8.01 -9.91 5.21
C ALA A 174 9.44 -9.73 5.74
N GLU A 175 9.83 -8.50 6.11
CA GLU A 175 11.19 -8.20 6.59
C GLU A 175 11.38 -8.47 8.10
N SER A 176 10.30 -8.47 8.89
CA SER A 176 10.36 -8.88 10.30
C SER A 176 10.44 -10.40 10.42
N VAL A 177 11.59 -10.93 10.86
CA VAL A 177 11.80 -12.37 11.08
C VAL A 177 10.66 -12.98 11.91
N GLN A 178 10.30 -12.35 13.03
CA GLN A 178 9.28 -12.89 13.93
C GLN A 178 7.86 -12.84 13.36
N ALA A 179 7.53 -11.83 12.53
CA ALA A 179 6.23 -11.75 11.88
C ALA A 179 6.15 -12.72 10.70
N ASN A 180 7.22 -12.82 9.91
CA ASN A 180 7.28 -13.72 8.77
C ASN A 180 7.25 -15.19 9.21
N ASP A 181 7.97 -15.55 10.28
CA ASP A 181 7.91 -16.89 10.87
C ASP A 181 6.50 -17.22 11.37
N PHE A 182 5.81 -16.24 11.96
CA PHE A 182 4.42 -16.40 12.35
C PHE A 182 3.52 -16.63 11.13
N ALA A 183 3.65 -15.80 10.09
CA ALA A 183 2.88 -15.96 8.85
C ALA A 183 3.07 -17.35 8.23
N ARG A 184 4.32 -17.81 8.11
CA ARG A 184 4.69 -19.12 7.55
C ARG A 184 4.15 -20.27 8.40
N LYS A 185 4.33 -20.20 9.72
CA LYS A 185 3.83 -21.23 10.64
C LYS A 185 2.30 -21.31 10.55
N THR A 186 1.62 -20.17 10.63
CA THR A 186 0.17 -20.11 10.52
C THR A 186 -0.32 -20.64 9.18
N ALA A 187 0.35 -20.32 8.08
CA ALA A 187 0.01 -20.85 6.76
C ALA A 187 0.22 -22.37 6.68
N SER A 188 1.33 -22.88 7.21
CA SER A 188 1.62 -24.32 7.29
C SER A 188 0.57 -25.05 8.13
N ASP A 189 0.21 -24.52 9.30
CA ASP A 189 -0.79 -25.11 10.18
C ASP A 189 -2.15 -25.15 9.46
N LEU A 190 -2.57 -24.05 8.83
CA LEU A 190 -3.82 -23.99 8.07
C LEU A 190 -3.82 -24.92 6.85
N HIS A 191 -2.73 -24.99 6.10
CA HIS A 191 -2.57 -25.90 4.96
C HIS A 191 -2.72 -27.36 5.37
N ALA A 192 -2.13 -27.76 6.51
CA ALA A 192 -2.29 -29.10 7.05
C ALA A 192 -3.75 -29.44 7.42
N HIS A 193 -4.54 -28.47 7.88
CA HIS A 193 -5.97 -28.66 8.13
C HIS A 193 -6.78 -28.73 6.83
N LEU A 194 -6.35 -28.02 5.78
CA LEU A 194 -6.98 -28.03 4.45
C LEU A 194 -6.63 -29.28 3.63
N ALA A 195 -5.54 -29.98 3.95
CA ALA A 195 -5.09 -31.18 3.23
C ALA A 195 -6.09 -32.36 3.24
N ALA A 196 -7.16 -32.28 4.03
CA ALA A 196 -8.31 -33.18 3.93
C ALA A 196 -9.28 -32.83 2.77
N GLY A 197 -9.00 -31.75 2.01
CA GLY A 197 -9.83 -31.17 0.96
C GLY A 197 -9.08 -30.95 -0.36
N PRO A 198 -9.41 -29.90 -1.14
CA PRO A 198 -8.84 -29.63 -2.46
C PRO A 198 -7.32 -29.38 -2.41
N ASP A 199 -6.62 -29.72 -3.49
CA ASP A 199 -5.17 -29.54 -3.64
C ASP A 199 -4.84 -28.05 -3.79
N VAL A 200 -4.68 -27.37 -2.65
CA VAL A 200 -4.28 -25.96 -2.60
C VAL A 200 -2.78 -25.89 -2.32
N ALA A 201 -2.04 -25.16 -3.15
CA ALA A 201 -0.63 -24.92 -2.91
C ALA A 201 -0.41 -24.15 -1.60
N LEU A 202 0.57 -24.59 -0.80
CA LEU A 202 0.97 -23.91 0.45
C LEU A 202 1.25 -22.42 0.23
N GLU A 203 1.84 -22.08 -0.91
CA GLU A 203 2.16 -20.70 -1.28
C GLU A 203 0.92 -19.82 -1.39
N ALA A 204 -0.20 -20.33 -1.91
CA ALA A 204 -1.46 -19.59 -1.95
C ALA A 204 -2.02 -19.32 -0.54
N VAL A 205 -1.87 -20.28 0.38
CA VAL A 205 -2.23 -20.10 1.81
C VAL A 205 -1.32 -19.05 2.45
N GLU A 206 -0.01 -19.11 2.21
CA GLU A 206 0.96 -18.16 2.76
C GLU A 206 0.70 -16.72 2.28
N GLN A 207 0.41 -16.56 0.99
CA GLN A 207 0.03 -15.26 0.41
C GLN A 207 -1.26 -14.73 1.05
N ARG A 208 -2.27 -15.59 1.24
CA ARG A 208 -3.54 -15.24 1.90
C ARG A 208 -3.32 -14.79 3.35
N VAL A 209 -2.53 -15.54 4.12
CA VAL A 209 -2.20 -15.19 5.51
C VAL A 209 -1.45 -13.87 5.57
N ARG A 210 -0.44 -13.65 4.72
CA ARG A 210 0.30 -12.38 4.67
C ARG A 210 -0.59 -11.18 4.35
N MET A 211 -1.55 -11.34 3.45
CA MET A 211 -2.53 -10.30 3.12
C MET A 211 -3.37 -9.92 4.34
N LEU A 212 -3.93 -10.90 5.04
CA LEU A 212 -4.72 -10.66 6.26
C LEU A 212 -3.87 -10.05 7.38
N LEU A 213 -2.60 -10.47 7.52
CA LEU A 213 -1.68 -9.87 8.48
C LEU A 213 -1.33 -8.42 8.13
N ALA A 214 -1.26 -8.06 6.85
CA ALA A 214 -1.06 -6.68 6.41
C ALA A 214 -2.29 -5.80 6.69
N ASP A 215 -3.51 -6.33 6.49
CA ASP A 215 -4.75 -5.65 6.92
C ASP A 215 -4.78 -5.44 8.43
N ALA A 216 -4.40 -6.47 9.20
CA ALA A 216 -4.33 -6.40 10.65
C ALA A 216 -3.29 -5.38 11.11
N PHE A 217 -2.10 -5.37 10.49
CA PHE A 217 -1.04 -4.40 10.75
C PHE A 217 -1.51 -2.96 10.50
N ALA A 218 -2.15 -2.72 9.36
CA ALA A 218 -2.62 -1.38 9.00
C ALA A 218 -3.70 -0.90 9.97
N THR A 219 -4.64 -1.77 10.35
CA THR A 219 -5.65 -1.46 11.37
C THR A 219 -5.03 -1.23 12.75
N PHE A 220 -4.08 -2.07 13.14
CA PHE A 220 -3.37 -1.95 14.43
C PHE A 220 -2.63 -0.62 14.55
N THR A 221 -1.99 -0.14 13.48
CA THR A 221 -1.17 1.08 13.49
C THR A 221 -1.96 2.36 13.21
N HIS A 222 -3.02 2.30 12.41
CA HIS A 222 -3.77 3.48 11.94
C HIS A 222 -5.22 3.53 12.44
N GLY A 223 -5.66 2.49 13.14
CA GLY A 223 -6.96 2.44 13.77
C GLY A 223 -8.10 2.50 12.73
N PRO A 224 -9.22 3.13 13.11
CA PRO A 224 -10.45 3.11 12.30
C PRO A 224 -10.36 3.74 10.91
N ALA A 225 -9.46 4.71 10.67
CA ALA A 225 -9.30 5.33 9.35
C ALA A 225 -8.98 4.30 8.26
N TYR A 226 -8.09 3.34 8.57
CA TYR A 226 -7.77 2.26 7.64
C TYR A 226 -8.98 1.35 7.42
N ALA A 227 -9.68 0.98 8.49
CA ALA A 227 -10.87 0.14 8.40
C ALA A 227 -11.96 0.76 7.51
N CYS A 228 -12.23 2.05 7.71
CA CYS A 228 -13.18 2.82 6.89
C CYS A 228 -12.74 2.84 5.43
N ALA A 229 -11.47 3.17 5.15
CA ALA A 229 -10.97 3.23 3.78
C ALA A 229 -11.05 1.86 3.08
N LEU A 230 -10.67 0.78 3.76
CA LEU A 230 -10.73 -0.56 3.20
C LEU A 230 -12.18 -0.96 2.89
N MET A 231 -13.06 -0.89 3.90
CA MET A 231 -14.42 -1.42 3.78
C MET A 231 -15.32 -0.58 2.88
N LEU A 232 -15.14 0.75 2.85
CA LEU A 232 -16.05 1.64 2.11
C LEU A 232 -15.54 2.01 0.71
N LEU A 233 -14.23 1.88 0.44
CA LEU A 233 -13.65 2.28 -0.85
C LEU A 233 -13.07 1.10 -1.64
N ARG A 234 -12.57 0.05 -0.97
CA ARG A 234 -11.79 -1.01 -1.63
C ARG A 234 -12.50 -2.36 -1.70
N LEU A 235 -13.20 -2.77 -0.65
CA LEU A 235 -13.89 -4.06 -0.64
C LEU A 235 -15.15 -3.99 -1.52
N ASP A 236 -15.09 -4.64 -2.68
CA ASP A 236 -16.24 -4.77 -3.58
C ASP A 236 -16.95 -6.10 -3.35
N VAL A 237 -18.11 -6.02 -2.71
CA VAL A 237 -18.96 -7.19 -2.40
C VAL A 237 -19.81 -7.64 -3.60
N VAL A 238 -20.02 -6.77 -4.59
CA VAL A 238 -20.92 -7.02 -5.74
C VAL A 238 -20.14 -7.63 -6.89
N ALA A 239 -19.04 -6.99 -7.28
CA ALA A 239 -18.16 -7.40 -8.36
C ALA A 239 -16.78 -7.72 -7.78
N PRO A 240 -16.58 -8.93 -7.25
CA PRO A 240 -15.25 -9.44 -6.91
C PRO A 240 -14.37 -9.44 -8.18
N THR A 241 -13.75 -8.31 -8.48
CA THR A 241 -13.09 -8.10 -9.78
C THR A 241 -11.83 -8.94 -9.93
N LEU A 242 -11.24 -9.37 -8.80
CA LEU A 242 -10.01 -10.18 -8.69
C LEU A 242 -9.98 -11.05 -7.42
N GLU A 243 -10.57 -10.58 -6.33
CA GLU A 243 -10.62 -11.27 -5.04
C GLU A 243 -11.91 -12.10 -4.93
N SER A 244 -11.85 -13.33 -4.40
CA SER A 244 -13.07 -14.08 -4.11
C SER A 244 -13.93 -13.35 -3.07
N ARG A 245 -15.26 -13.54 -3.07
CA ARG A 245 -16.11 -12.98 -1.99
C ARG A 245 -15.69 -13.45 -0.60
N ALA A 246 -15.19 -14.68 -0.51
CA ALA A 246 -14.67 -15.21 0.74
C ALA A 246 -13.42 -14.45 1.22
N LEU A 247 -12.52 -14.05 0.31
CA LEU A 247 -11.38 -13.17 0.65
C LEU A 247 -11.88 -11.83 1.19
N VAL A 248 -12.76 -11.18 0.43
CA VAL A 248 -13.33 -9.88 0.78
C VAL A 248 -13.94 -9.92 2.18
N ARG A 249 -14.67 -10.99 2.51
CA ARG A 249 -15.21 -11.22 3.86
C ARG A 249 -14.13 -11.42 4.91
N GLN A 250 -13.14 -12.28 4.67
CA GLN A 250 -12.04 -12.53 5.62
C GLN A 250 -11.26 -11.25 5.95
N ARG A 251 -11.03 -10.39 4.95
CA ARG A 251 -10.38 -9.09 5.14
C ARG A 251 -11.21 -8.16 6.03
N ALA A 252 -12.52 -8.06 5.76
CA ALA A 252 -13.42 -7.29 6.61
C ALA A 252 -13.46 -7.82 8.05
N ASP A 253 -13.63 -9.13 8.23
CA ASP A 253 -13.68 -9.79 9.53
C ASP A 253 -12.37 -9.57 10.32
N MET A 254 -11.22 -9.66 9.65
CA MET A 254 -9.91 -9.39 10.26
C MET A 254 -9.81 -7.96 10.79
N VAL A 255 -10.10 -6.97 9.94
CA VAL A 255 -10.02 -5.56 10.32
C VAL A 255 -10.98 -5.23 11.47
N MET A 256 -12.21 -5.73 11.40
CA MET A 256 -13.21 -5.54 12.44
C MET A 256 -12.77 -6.14 13.78
N GLY A 257 -12.23 -7.38 13.76
CA GLY A 257 -11.71 -8.01 14.97
C GLY A 257 -10.50 -7.27 15.57
N ILE A 258 -9.64 -6.65 14.75
CA ILE A 258 -8.55 -5.79 15.25
C ILE A 258 -9.09 -4.49 15.86
N ILE A 259 -10.13 -3.88 15.30
CA ILE A 259 -10.80 -2.71 15.92
C ILE A 259 -11.40 -3.08 17.29
N GLU A 260 -12.06 -4.24 17.39
CA GLU A 260 -12.56 -4.74 18.67
C GLU A 260 -11.42 -4.97 19.67
N ALA A 261 -10.31 -5.55 19.23
CA ALA A 261 -9.12 -5.77 20.05
C ALA A 261 -8.52 -4.45 20.59
N LEU A 262 -8.48 -3.41 19.75
CA LEU A 262 -8.07 -2.05 20.16
C LEU A 262 -9.01 -1.45 21.21
N ASP A 263 -10.30 -1.82 21.19
CA ASP A 263 -11.34 -1.26 22.05
C ASP A 263 -11.48 -1.96 23.43
N THR A 264 -10.86 -3.14 23.60
CA THR A 264 -10.95 -4.04 24.78
C THR A 264 -10.67 -3.36 26.14
N HIS A 265 -10.17 -2.13 26.16
CA HIS A 265 -9.91 -1.39 27.39
C HIS A 265 -10.77 -0.15 27.63
N ARG A 266 -11.49 0.45 26.65
CA ARG A 266 -12.15 1.76 26.87
C ARG A 266 -13.41 2.15 26.04
N LEU A 267 -14.11 1.30 25.27
CA LEU A 267 -15.32 1.71 24.49
C LEU A 267 -15.13 2.98 23.62
N ILE A 268 -13.89 3.33 23.30
CA ILE A 268 -13.54 4.57 22.61
C ILE A 268 -13.91 4.45 21.13
N HIS A 269 -13.84 3.24 20.59
CA HIS A 269 -14.10 2.94 19.18
C HIS A 269 -15.40 2.19 18.94
N ALA A 270 -16.06 1.71 20.00
CA ALA A 270 -17.24 0.86 19.94
C ALA A 270 -18.30 1.34 18.94
N HIS A 271 -18.63 2.64 18.97
CA HIS A 271 -19.65 3.19 18.07
C HIS A 271 -19.24 3.10 16.61
N LEU A 272 -18.00 3.47 16.27
CA LEU A 272 -17.52 3.42 14.89
C LEU A 272 -17.38 1.98 14.38
N GLY A 273 -16.87 1.08 15.22
CA GLY A 273 -16.86 -0.35 14.91
C GLY A 273 -18.27 -0.87 14.63
N GLN A 274 -19.24 -0.60 15.51
CA GLN A 274 -20.63 -1.02 15.31
C GLN A 274 -21.25 -0.46 14.02
N GLU A 275 -20.99 0.81 13.68
CA GLU A 275 -21.49 1.40 12.44
C GLU A 275 -20.85 0.78 11.20
N LEU A 276 -19.55 0.47 11.21
CA LEU A 276 -18.88 -0.23 10.12
C LEU A 276 -19.41 -1.66 9.96
N ALA A 277 -19.55 -2.41 11.06
CA ALA A 277 -20.13 -3.75 11.07
C ALA A 277 -21.55 -3.73 10.49
N ARG A 278 -22.39 -2.81 10.95
CA ARG A 278 -23.76 -2.64 10.49
C ARG A 278 -23.82 -2.33 8.99
N CYS A 279 -23.01 -1.38 8.52
CA CYS A 279 -22.94 -1.05 7.10
C CYS A 279 -22.49 -2.24 6.25
N TRP A 280 -21.51 -3.00 6.75
CA TRP A 280 -21.00 -4.19 6.08
C TRP A 280 -22.04 -5.31 5.98
N GLU A 281 -22.68 -5.65 7.09
CA GLU A 281 -23.74 -6.65 7.13
C GLU A 281 -24.91 -6.28 6.22
N GLN A 282 -25.29 -5.00 6.18
CA GLN A 282 -26.31 -4.50 5.26
C GLN A 282 -25.88 -4.63 3.80
N ALA A 283 -24.63 -4.29 3.47
CA ALA A 283 -24.10 -4.45 2.11
C ALA A 283 -24.13 -5.92 1.68
N ILE A 284 -23.67 -6.85 2.53
CA ILE A 284 -23.70 -8.29 2.27
C ILE A 284 -25.14 -8.81 2.15
N ALA A 285 -26.05 -8.39 3.04
CA ALA A 285 -27.45 -8.79 3.00
C ALA A 285 -28.21 -8.27 1.78
N SER A 286 -27.75 -7.15 1.19
CA SER A 286 -28.34 -6.58 -0.02
C SER A 286 -27.93 -7.31 -1.30
N LEU A 287 -26.91 -8.18 -1.24
CA LEU A 287 -26.49 -8.94 -2.41
C LEU A 287 -27.59 -9.93 -2.81
N PRO A 288 -27.92 -10.05 -4.10
CA PRO A 288 -28.76 -11.14 -4.56
C PRO A 288 -28.12 -12.46 -4.14
N HIS A 289 -28.92 -13.45 -3.73
CA HIS A 289 -28.43 -14.79 -3.43
C HIS A 289 -27.53 -15.24 -4.57
N ALA A 290 -26.23 -15.30 -4.27
CA ALA A 290 -25.24 -15.61 -5.27
C ALA A 290 -25.59 -16.98 -5.87
N PRO A 291 -25.52 -17.17 -7.20
CA PRO A 291 -25.42 -18.53 -7.73
C PRO A 291 -24.28 -19.21 -6.98
N ALA A 292 -24.45 -20.49 -6.62
CA ALA A 292 -23.48 -21.25 -5.84
C ALA A 292 -22.07 -20.99 -6.38
N GLU A 293 -21.33 -20.11 -5.70
CA GLU A 293 -20.00 -19.70 -6.15
C GLU A 293 -19.15 -20.96 -6.18
N ALA A 294 -18.28 -21.06 -7.18
CA ALA A 294 -17.21 -22.05 -7.13
C ALA A 294 -16.53 -21.86 -5.76
N ALA A 295 -16.62 -22.89 -4.92
CA ALA A 295 -16.18 -22.79 -3.54
C ALA A 295 -14.71 -22.34 -3.54
N ASP A 296 -14.45 -21.13 -3.01
CA ASP A 296 -13.08 -20.71 -2.75
C ASP A 296 -12.49 -21.72 -1.76
N PRO A 297 -11.50 -22.54 -2.15
CA PRO A 297 -10.95 -23.56 -1.27
C PRO A 297 -10.26 -22.95 -0.05
N LEU A 298 -9.88 -21.67 -0.12
CA LEU A 298 -9.35 -20.88 0.99
C LEU A 298 -10.44 -20.12 1.75
N GLY A 299 -11.71 -20.22 1.35
CA GLY A 299 -12.80 -19.46 1.93
C GLY A 299 -13.13 -19.83 3.39
N SER A 300 -12.79 -21.06 3.80
CA SER A 300 -12.91 -21.52 5.19
C SER A 300 -11.72 -21.14 6.07
N LEU A 301 -10.70 -20.47 5.51
CA LEU A 301 -9.55 -20.00 6.29
C LEU A 301 -10.01 -18.93 7.28
N THR A 302 -9.78 -19.18 8.56
CA THR A 302 -10.06 -18.23 9.64
C THR A 302 -8.81 -17.99 10.45
N LEU A 303 -8.43 -16.72 10.62
CA LEU A 303 -7.41 -16.28 11.58
C LEU A 303 -8.13 -15.64 12.76
N ASP A 304 -7.69 -15.96 13.97
CA ASP A 304 -8.19 -15.30 15.19
C ASP A 304 -7.59 -13.88 15.31
N PRO A 305 -8.41 -12.82 15.17
CA PRO A 305 -7.91 -11.44 15.22
C PRO A 305 -7.25 -11.10 16.56
N MET A 306 -7.70 -11.68 17.69
CA MET A 306 -7.10 -11.42 19.00
C MET A 306 -5.69 -12.02 19.10
N ALA A 307 -5.51 -13.27 18.63
CA ALA A 307 -4.19 -13.89 18.58
C ALA A 307 -3.23 -13.12 17.65
N VAL A 308 -3.73 -12.61 16.51
CA VAL A 308 -2.97 -11.75 15.60
C VAL A 308 -2.60 -10.44 16.29
N PHE A 309 -3.55 -9.76 16.93
CA PHE A 309 -3.33 -8.52 17.68
C PHE A 309 -2.24 -8.67 18.74
N ASP A 310 -2.34 -9.71 19.58
CA ASP A 310 -1.34 -10.03 20.60
C ASP A 310 0.05 -10.29 20.00
N LYS A 311 0.10 -10.91 18.82
CA LYS A 311 1.35 -11.16 18.12
C LYS A 311 1.94 -9.86 17.57
N LEU A 312 1.15 -9.00 16.93
CA LEU A 312 1.60 -7.68 16.44
C LEU A 312 2.16 -6.83 17.59
N LYS A 313 1.46 -6.79 18.74
CA LYS A 313 1.90 -6.07 19.94
C LYS A 313 3.22 -6.58 20.53
N LYS A 314 3.53 -7.87 20.37
CA LYS A 314 4.80 -8.47 20.82
C LYS A 314 5.93 -8.23 19.83
N VAL A 315 5.64 -8.19 18.54
CA VAL A 315 6.63 -8.07 17.47
C VAL A 315 7.07 -6.62 17.26
N PHE A 316 6.13 -5.68 17.31
CA PHE A 316 6.40 -4.27 17.03
C PHE A 316 6.59 -3.45 18.32
N HIS A 317 7.29 -2.32 18.22
CA HIS A 317 7.64 -1.51 19.37
C HIS A 317 6.40 -0.93 20.08
N PRO A 318 6.45 -0.76 21.42
CA PRO A 318 5.41 -0.04 22.15
C PRO A 318 5.16 1.36 21.54
N GLY A 319 3.89 1.72 21.31
CA GLY A 319 3.51 2.98 20.69
C GLY A 319 3.39 2.94 19.16
N SER A 320 3.58 1.76 18.56
CA SER A 320 3.19 1.51 17.16
C SER A 320 1.67 1.40 17.02
N ASP A 321 1.00 0.89 18.06
CA ASP A 321 -0.45 0.77 18.11
C ASP A 321 -1.14 2.14 18.05
N TYR A 322 -2.34 2.14 17.49
CA TYR A 322 -3.28 3.25 17.61
C TYR A 322 -3.92 3.22 19.00
N THR A 323 -3.90 4.35 19.70
CA THR A 323 -4.26 4.39 21.12
C THR A 323 -5.53 5.20 21.38
N ALA A 324 -6.06 5.02 22.59
CA ALA A 324 -7.13 5.86 23.16
C ALA A 324 -6.84 7.38 23.07
N GLN A 325 -5.57 7.76 23.25
CA GLN A 325 -5.17 9.16 23.20
C GLN A 325 -5.18 9.69 21.76
N ASP A 326 -4.69 8.90 20.81
CA ASP A 326 -4.73 9.24 19.38
C ASP A 326 -6.16 9.48 18.92
N TRP A 327 -7.09 8.62 19.36
CA TRP A 327 -8.51 8.80 19.06
C TRP A 327 -9.14 10.03 19.70
N THR A 328 -8.75 10.35 20.93
CA THR A 328 -9.22 11.56 21.61
C THR A 328 -8.78 12.81 20.84
N THR A 329 -7.55 12.82 20.31
CA THR A 329 -7.08 13.88 19.41
C THR A 329 -7.92 13.93 18.13
N ALA A 330 -8.10 12.79 17.45
CA ALA A 330 -8.84 12.70 16.20
C ALA A 330 -10.30 13.16 16.35
N THR A 331 -11.00 12.69 17.39
CA THR A 331 -12.38 13.10 17.66
C THR A 331 -12.49 14.53 18.18
N GLY A 332 -11.48 15.04 18.87
CA GLY A 332 -11.40 16.45 19.25
C GLY A 332 -11.35 17.36 18.01
N TRP A 333 -10.56 17.01 17.00
CA TRP A 333 -10.55 17.72 15.72
C TRP A 333 -11.84 17.52 14.93
N GLY A 334 -12.30 16.28 14.81
CA GLY A 334 -13.53 15.97 14.08
C GLY A 334 -14.77 16.65 14.67
N GLY A 335 -14.87 16.73 16.00
CA GLY A 335 -15.95 17.44 16.69
C GLY A 335 -15.98 18.93 16.34
N LYS A 336 -14.81 19.61 16.39
CA LYS A 336 -14.69 21.02 15.98
C LYS A 336 -15.13 21.23 14.53
N TRP A 337 -14.75 20.33 13.63
CA TRP A 337 -15.16 20.38 12.22
C TRP A 337 -16.67 20.21 12.07
N ILE A 338 -17.29 19.26 12.80
CA ILE A 338 -18.75 19.07 12.79
C ILE A 338 -19.47 20.32 13.30
N ASP A 339 -19.01 20.93 14.38
CA ASP A 339 -19.61 22.14 14.95
C ASP A 339 -19.57 23.28 13.93
N GLN A 340 -18.41 23.51 13.30
CA GLN A 340 -18.23 24.55 12.28
C GLN A 340 -19.11 24.33 11.05
N LEU A 341 -19.24 23.08 10.60
CA LEU A 341 -20.13 22.73 9.50
C LEU A 341 -21.60 22.96 9.83
N THR A 342 -21.99 22.66 11.07
CA THR A 342 -23.34 22.90 11.56
C THR A 342 -23.66 24.40 11.60
N GLU A 343 -22.66 25.22 11.91
CA GLU A 343 -22.76 26.69 11.91
C GLU A 343 -22.67 27.31 10.50
N GLY A 344 -22.36 26.51 9.46
CA GLY A 344 -22.18 27.00 8.09
C GLY A 344 -20.90 27.83 7.91
N VAL A 345 -19.91 27.64 8.78
CA VAL A 345 -18.63 28.33 8.75
C VAL A 345 -17.61 27.52 7.95
N GLU A 346 -16.75 28.19 7.19
CA GLU A 346 -15.61 27.54 6.54
C GLU A 346 -14.70 26.90 7.59
N VAL A 347 -14.40 25.61 7.43
CA VAL A 347 -13.57 24.85 8.37
C VAL A 347 -12.14 25.41 8.33
N PRO A 348 -11.69 26.17 9.36
CA PRO A 348 -10.38 26.75 9.39
C PRO A 348 -9.33 25.67 9.67
N ARG A 349 -8.07 25.99 9.37
CA ARG A 349 -6.93 25.17 9.75
C ARG A 349 -6.90 25.00 11.28
N PRO A 350 -6.75 23.78 11.81
CA PRO A 350 -6.65 23.57 13.24
C PRO A 350 -5.38 24.24 13.79
N GLY A 351 -5.50 25.39 14.45
CA GLY A 351 -4.34 26.10 15.02
C GLY A 351 -3.73 25.46 16.27
N ASP A 352 -4.02 24.18 16.54
CA ASP A 352 -3.63 23.45 17.74
C ASP A 352 -2.76 22.22 17.46
N VAL A 353 -2.08 22.16 16.30
CA VAL A 353 -1.14 21.07 15.98
C VAL A 353 0.06 21.08 16.93
N ARG A 354 0.39 19.91 17.49
CA ARG A 354 1.49 19.71 18.45
C ARG A 354 2.49 18.69 17.90
N PRO A 355 3.76 18.71 18.38
CA PRO A 355 4.78 17.75 17.94
C PRO A 355 4.47 16.28 18.27
N THR A 356 3.43 16.02 19.08
CA THR A 356 2.97 14.67 19.40
C THR A 356 1.88 14.17 18.46
N HIS A 357 1.27 15.04 17.65
CA HIS A 357 0.23 14.65 16.72
C HIS A 357 0.82 14.01 15.47
N ARG A 358 0.11 13.04 14.90
CA ARG A 358 0.57 12.24 13.77
C ARG A 358 -0.38 12.36 12.59
N LEU A 359 0.06 12.04 11.38
CA LEU A 359 -0.80 12.09 10.19
C LEU A 359 -2.03 11.17 10.35
N ARG A 360 -1.87 10.01 11.01
CA ARG A 360 -2.97 9.10 11.31
C ARG A 360 -4.11 9.75 12.11
N ASP A 361 -3.82 10.74 12.95
CA ASP A 361 -4.85 11.42 13.76
C ASP A 361 -5.75 12.29 12.87
N ALA A 362 -5.15 12.99 11.90
CA ALA A 362 -5.88 13.80 10.92
C ALA A 362 -6.78 12.93 10.03
N LEU A 363 -6.29 11.76 9.60
CA LEU A 363 -7.05 10.82 8.78
C LEU A 363 -8.22 10.19 9.55
N ASN A 364 -8.02 9.86 10.83
CA ASN A 364 -9.10 9.39 11.70
C ASN A 364 -10.14 10.47 11.97
N ALA A 365 -9.72 11.73 12.17
CA ALA A 365 -10.63 12.86 12.31
C ALA A 365 -11.49 13.03 11.05
N ALA A 366 -10.86 12.95 9.86
CA ALA A 366 -11.54 13.07 8.58
C ALA A 366 -12.63 12.00 8.40
N TRP A 367 -12.28 10.73 8.63
CA TRP A 367 -13.22 9.62 8.52
C TRP A 367 -14.35 9.70 9.55
N TYR A 368 -14.03 10.11 10.78
CA TYR A 368 -15.03 10.34 11.82
C TYR A 368 -16.08 11.36 11.36
N VAL A 369 -15.66 12.51 10.80
CA VAL A 369 -16.61 13.51 10.28
C VAL A 369 -17.36 13.02 9.05
N ARG A 370 -16.67 12.37 8.09
CA ARG A 370 -17.30 11.89 6.86
C ARG A 370 -18.47 10.93 7.13
N LEU A 371 -18.35 10.08 8.14
CA LEU A 371 -19.41 9.14 8.51
C LEU A 371 -20.62 9.82 9.14
N GLN A 372 -20.41 10.93 9.85
CA GLN A 372 -21.49 11.72 10.46
C GLN A 372 -22.10 12.74 9.47
N GLN A 373 -21.28 13.22 8.52
CA GLN A 373 -21.62 14.26 7.54
C GLN A 373 -21.22 13.84 6.12
N PRO A 374 -21.93 12.90 5.47
CA PRO A 374 -21.53 12.36 4.16
C PRO A 374 -21.43 13.42 3.04
N GLY A 375 -22.16 14.52 3.16
CA GLY A 375 -22.12 15.65 2.22
C GLY A 375 -20.81 16.44 2.22
N TRP A 376 -19.94 16.23 3.22
CA TRP A 376 -18.71 17.01 3.43
C TRP A 376 -17.47 16.44 2.72
N ALA A 377 -17.62 15.45 1.84
CA ALA A 377 -16.47 14.70 1.32
C ALA A 377 -15.42 15.57 0.57
N ARG A 378 -15.82 16.67 -0.08
CA ARG A 378 -14.88 17.52 -0.83
C ARG A 378 -14.17 18.53 0.07
N GLU A 379 -14.93 19.25 0.88
CA GLU A 379 -14.44 20.23 1.84
C GLU A 379 -13.57 19.53 2.90
N GLY A 380 -13.98 18.35 3.34
CA GLY A 380 -13.22 17.50 4.25
C GLY A 380 -11.91 17.01 3.68
N ALA A 381 -11.87 16.70 2.38
CA ALA A 381 -10.62 16.36 1.74
C ALA A 381 -9.62 17.52 1.78
N ARG A 382 -10.07 18.76 1.58
CA ARG A 382 -9.24 19.96 1.69
C ARG A 382 -8.76 20.19 3.12
N ALA A 383 -9.66 20.21 4.09
CA ALA A 383 -9.31 20.44 5.50
C ALA A 383 -8.31 19.39 6.02
N THR A 384 -8.48 18.13 5.61
CA THR A 384 -7.57 17.03 5.96
C THR A 384 -6.19 17.24 5.35
N ARG A 385 -6.09 17.64 4.07
CA ARG A 385 -4.78 17.94 3.45
C ARG A 385 -4.06 19.07 4.15
N ASP A 386 -4.77 20.13 4.48
CA ASP A 386 -4.20 21.28 5.18
C ASP A 386 -3.65 20.87 6.56
N LEU A 387 -4.41 20.05 7.31
CA LEU A 387 -3.96 19.52 8.59
C LEU A 387 -2.76 18.56 8.46
N CYS A 388 -2.78 17.65 7.47
CA CYS A 388 -1.63 16.78 7.19
C CYS A 388 -0.38 17.59 6.84
N GLN A 389 -0.53 18.66 6.05
CA GLN A 389 0.58 19.53 5.69
C GLN A 389 1.16 20.24 6.91
N GLU A 390 0.32 20.76 7.81
CA GLU A 390 0.77 21.42 9.04
C GLU A 390 1.53 20.44 9.96
N ILE A 391 1.05 19.20 10.07
CA ILE A 391 1.77 18.15 10.81
C ILE A 391 3.14 17.88 10.17
N ILE A 392 3.23 17.74 8.84
CA ILE A 392 4.51 17.53 8.15
C ILE A 392 5.47 18.70 8.38
N ASP A 393 4.99 19.94 8.26
CA ASP A 393 5.81 21.14 8.42
C ASP A 393 6.37 21.23 9.84
N LEU A 394 5.56 20.86 10.85
CA LEU A 394 6.00 20.81 12.24
C LEU A 394 7.09 19.76 12.50
N HIS A 395 7.05 18.62 11.80
CA HIS A 395 8.01 17.52 11.95
C HIS A 395 9.25 17.66 11.05
N THR A 396 9.30 18.67 10.19
CA THR A 396 10.42 18.89 9.27
C THR A 396 11.32 20.02 9.81
N PRO A 397 12.36 19.70 10.60
CA PRO A 397 13.24 20.71 11.17
C PRO A 397 13.93 21.53 10.06
N GLY A 398 13.89 22.86 10.17
CA GLY A 398 14.67 23.77 9.32
C GLY A 398 13.94 24.49 8.19
N ARG A 399 12.63 24.28 7.98
CA ARG A 399 11.83 25.11 7.05
C ARG A 399 11.22 26.37 7.67
N GLY A 400 11.33 26.53 8.99
CA GLY A 400 10.50 27.46 9.78
C GLY A 400 11.11 28.80 10.20
N GLU A 401 12.39 29.08 9.93
CA GLU A 401 12.82 30.48 9.95
C GLU A 401 12.68 31.01 8.52
N PRO A 402 11.67 31.84 8.21
CA PRO A 402 11.77 32.70 7.04
C PRO A 402 13.06 33.49 7.25
N GLY A 403 14.12 33.09 6.54
CA GLY A 403 15.38 33.81 6.54
C GLY A 403 15.05 35.29 6.38
N PRO A 404 15.71 36.19 7.14
CA PRO A 404 15.37 37.60 7.14
C PRO A 404 15.21 38.03 5.69
N VAL A 405 14.04 38.58 5.35
CA VAL A 405 13.73 39.07 4.00
C VAL A 405 14.75 40.14 3.69
N GLY A 406 15.89 39.72 3.15
CA GLY A 406 16.97 40.57 2.71
C GLY A 406 16.40 41.33 1.54
N GLY A 407 16.01 42.57 1.79
CA GLY A 407 15.64 43.53 0.77
C GLY A 407 16.85 43.82 -0.12
N GLU A 408 17.24 42.88 -0.98
CA GLU A 408 18.09 43.16 -2.11
C GLU A 408 17.28 43.98 -3.10
N SER A 409 17.38 45.29 -2.90
CA SER A 409 16.97 46.32 -3.83
C SER A 409 17.69 46.04 -5.16
N ARG A 410 16.99 45.45 -6.12
CA ARG A 410 17.48 45.37 -7.50
C ARG A 410 17.79 46.78 -7.98
N PRO A 411 19.03 47.09 -8.41
CA PRO A 411 19.32 48.39 -9.00
C PRO A 411 18.52 48.53 -10.31
N PRO A 412 18.06 49.75 -10.65
CA PRO A 412 17.31 49.99 -11.86
C PRO A 412 18.18 49.64 -13.07
N ARG A 413 17.61 48.90 -14.02
CA ARG A 413 18.22 48.69 -15.33
C ARG A 413 18.22 50.03 -16.07
N SER A 414 19.40 50.62 -16.22
CA SER A 414 19.66 51.70 -17.17
C SER A 414 19.47 51.15 -18.59
N GLY A 415 18.71 51.88 -19.41
CA GLY A 415 18.57 51.63 -20.85
C GLY A 415 19.77 52.12 -21.66
#